data_AF-A0A0S3TQ91-F1
#
_entry.id   AF-A0A0S3TQ91-F1
#
_cell.length_a   1.000
_cell.length_b   1.000
_cell.length_c   1.000
_cell.angle_alpha   90.00
_cell.angle_beta   90.00
_cell.angle_gamma   90.00
#
_symmetry.space_group_name_H-M   'P 1'
#
loop_
_entity.id
_entity.type
_entity.pdbx_description
1 polymer ?
#
loop_
_entity_poly.entity_id
_entity_poly.type
_entity_poly.pdbx_seq_one_letter_code
_entity_poly.pdbx_strand_id
1 'polypeptide(L)'
;MTQPEKQEPEIPYLTRTQVLVAMAVTAVVLWTIAKLWLYFGNFTLMPLTWNSRDLLLGVGLGLSITGLSGLAYQLCPPYRKSANYYLEIVLKPLALPDLIWLGLLPGLSEELLFRGVMLPAFGLDDAAVIVSGLCFGVLHLSGSQQWPYVIWATIVGLILGYSALFSGNLLVPIIAHVFTNIVSSYLWKVGRY
;
A
#
# COMPACT_ATOMS: atom_id res chain seq x y z
N MET A 1 8.58 16.49 -39.36
CA MET A 1 7.87 16.54 -38.06
C MET A 1 8.55 15.54 -37.15
N THR A 2 9.46 15.99 -36.30
CA THR A 2 10.05 15.17 -35.25
C THR A 2 8.96 14.84 -34.23
N GLN A 3 8.71 13.55 -34.01
CA GLN A 3 7.88 13.12 -32.87
C GLN A 3 8.49 13.72 -31.59
N PRO A 4 7.69 14.26 -30.66
CA PRO A 4 8.25 14.63 -29.37
C PRO A 4 8.72 13.33 -28.72
N GLU A 5 10.03 13.21 -28.57
CA GLU A 5 10.66 12.20 -27.74
C GLU A 5 9.97 12.28 -26.37
N LYS A 6 9.14 11.28 -26.04
CA LYS A 6 8.60 11.16 -24.69
C LYS A 6 9.79 10.88 -23.78
N GLN A 7 10.46 11.93 -23.32
CA GLN A 7 11.48 11.85 -22.29
C GLN A 7 10.86 11.08 -21.13
N GLU A 8 11.42 9.91 -20.85
CA GLU A 8 11.06 9.17 -19.65
C GLU A 8 11.40 10.07 -18.46
N PRO A 9 10.50 10.16 -17.46
CA PRO A 9 10.76 11.03 -16.32
C PRO A 9 12.05 10.58 -15.63
N GLU A 10 12.99 11.51 -15.45
CA GLU A 10 14.22 11.23 -14.70
C GLU A 10 13.85 10.78 -13.29
N ILE A 11 14.39 9.63 -12.88
CA ILE A 11 14.13 9.06 -11.56
C ILE A 11 14.95 9.86 -10.54
N PRO A 12 14.31 10.54 -9.56
CA PRO A 12 15.03 11.30 -8.56
C PRO A 12 15.87 10.37 -7.68
N TYR A 13 17.13 10.70 -7.49
CA TYR A 13 18.02 9.93 -6.61
C TYR A 13 17.82 10.34 -5.15
N LEU A 14 17.22 9.47 -4.36
CA LEU A 14 17.08 9.65 -2.90
C LEU A 14 18.13 8.83 -2.15
N THR A 15 18.61 9.40 -1.04
CA THR A 15 19.46 8.67 -0.08
C THR A 15 18.64 7.72 0.79
N ARG A 16 19.28 6.69 1.34
CA ARG A 16 18.68 5.75 2.32
C ARG A 16 17.94 6.49 3.45
N THR A 17 18.59 7.50 4.03
CA THR A 17 18.03 8.30 5.13
C THR A 17 16.81 9.09 4.68
N GLN A 18 16.83 9.70 3.50
CA GLN A 18 15.67 10.43 2.98
C GLN A 18 14.46 9.52 2.79
N VAL A 19 14.65 8.30 2.25
CA VAL A 19 13.54 7.35 2.08
C VAL A 19 12.98 6.92 3.45
N LEU A 20 13.84 6.54 4.40
CA LEU A 20 13.40 6.14 5.75
C LEU A 20 12.68 7.27 6.49
N VAL A 21 13.21 8.49 6.43
CA VAL A 21 12.58 9.67 7.04
C VAL A 21 11.25 9.98 6.35
N ALA A 22 11.18 9.93 5.03
CA ALA A 22 9.94 10.16 4.30
C ALA A 22 8.86 9.15 4.71
N MET A 23 9.18 7.85 4.77
CA MET A 23 8.24 6.82 5.24
C MET A 23 7.78 7.07 6.68
N ALA A 24 8.70 7.41 7.59
CA ALA A 24 8.36 7.69 8.98
C ALA A 24 7.46 8.92 9.12
N VAL A 25 7.79 10.02 8.42
CA VAL A 25 6.99 11.24 8.42
C VAL A 25 5.60 10.98 7.85
N THR A 26 5.50 10.30 6.70
CA THR A 26 4.21 9.92 6.11
C THR A 26 3.39 9.09 7.09
N ALA A 27 3.99 8.08 7.74
CA ALA A 27 3.27 7.26 8.72
C ALA A 27 2.72 8.07 9.91
N VAL A 28 3.52 9.03 10.42
CA VAL A 28 3.08 9.93 11.51
C VAL A 28 1.97 10.87 11.03
N VAL A 29 2.05 11.40 9.82
CA VAL A 29 1.01 12.25 9.23
C VAL A 29 -0.30 11.48 9.08
N LEU A 30 -0.26 10.29 8.48
CA LEU A 30 -1.46 9.46 8.30
C LEU A 30 -2.07 9.04 9.63
N TRP A 31 -1.25 8.67 10.61
CA TRP A 31 -1.72 8.38 11.97
C TRP A 31 -2.38 9.61 12.62
N THR A 32 -1.79 10.79 12.46
CA THR A 32 -2.35 12.04 13.00
C THR A 32 -3.70 12.35 12.36
N ILE A 33 -3.82 12.22 11.04
CA ILE A 33 -5.09 12.39 10.32
C ILE A 33 -6.13 11.38 10.84
N ALA A 34 -5.76 10.11 10.99
CA ALA A 34 -6.65 9.08 11.53
C ALA A 34 -7.15 9.42 12.94
N LYS A 35 -6.26 9.90 13.83
CA LYS A 35 -6.63 10.30 15.20
C LYS A 35 -7.52 11.54 15.23
N LEU A 36 -7.24 12.55 14.43
CA LEU A 36 -8.08 13.74 14.34
C LEU A 36 -9.47 13.38 13.80
N TRP A 37 -9.54 12.53 12.77
CA TRP A 37 -10.81 12.07 12.23
C TRP A 37 -11.62 11.27 13.25
N LEU A 38 -10.99 10.37 14.01
CA LEU A 38 -11.65 9.68 15.13
C LEU A 38 -12.12 10.62 16.23
N TYR A 39 -11.37 11.69 16.52
CA TYR A 39 -11.71 12.64 17.57
C TYR A 39 -12.93 13.50 17.20
N PHE A 40 -13.01 13.97 15.96
CA PHE A 40 -14.12 14.79 15.47
C PHE A 40 -15.28 13.98 14.89
N GLY A 41 -15.05 12.71 14.57
CA GLY A 41 -16.02 11.80 13.98
C GLY A 41 -16.92 11.14 15.02
N ASN A 42 -18.15 10.81 14.62
CA ASN A 42 -19.09 10.05 15.44
C ASN A 42 -19.19 8.60 14.95
N PHE A 43 -18.07 7.89 14.91
CA PHE A 43 -17.98 6.49 14.51
C PHE A 43 -16.88 5.78 15.32
N THR A 44 -16.89 4.46 15.32
CA THR A 44 -15.92 3.65 16.05
C THR A 44 -14.79 3.18 15.14
N LEU A 45 -13.58 3.09 15.71
CA LEU A 45 -12.43 2.46 15.06
C LEU A 45 -12.75 0.98 14.80
N MET A 46 -12.38 0.47 13.62
CA MET A 46 -12.45 -0.97 13.34
C MET A 46 -11.66 -1.76 14.40
N PRO A 47 -12.24 -2.81 15.01
CA PRO A 47 -11.55 -3.58 16.04
C PRO A 47 -10.21 -4.13 15.56
N LEU A 48 -9.19 -4.03 16.41
CA LEU A 48 -7.92 -4.74 16.25
C LEU A 48 -7.85 -5.79 17.35
N THR A 49 -8.25 -7.02 17.03
CA THR A 49 -8.25 -8.14 17.98
C THR A 49 -7.26 -9.20 17.55
N TRP A 50 -6.50 -9.73 18.50
CA TRP A 50 -5.60 -10.83 18.22
C TRP A 50 -6.40 -12.10 17.94
N ASN A 51 -6.18 -12.69 16.77
CA ASN A 51 -6.78 -13.96 16.37
C ASN A 51 -5.84 -14.69 15.41
N SER A 52 -5.45 -15.92 15.75
CA SER A 52 -4.50 -16.71 14.95
C SER A 52 -5.04 -17.07 13.56
N ARG A 53 -6.35 -17.25 13.41
CA ARG A 53 -6.99 -17.47 12.11
C ARG A 53 -6.88 -16.22 11.25
N ASP A 54 -7.16 -15.05 11.81
CA ASP A 54 -7.08 -13.77 11.11
C ASP A 54 -5.64 -13.42 10.74
N LEU A 55 -4.67 -13.75 11.60
CA LEU A 55 -3.25 -13.68 11.27
C LEU A 55 -2.92 -14.55 10.04
N LEU A 56 -3.33 -15.82 10.03
CA LEU A 56 -3.09 -16.72 8.90
C LEU A 56 -3.80 -16.27 7.62
N LEU A 57 -5.03 -15.74 7.73
CA LEU A 57 -5.75 -15.14 6.61
C LEU A 57 -5.00 -13.94 6.06
N GLY A 58 -4.49 -13.05 6.92
CA GLY A 58 -3.67 -11.92 6.52
C GLY A 58 -2.41 -12.36 5.79
N VAL A 59 -1.67 -13.35 6.32
CA VAL A 59 -0.47 -13.90 5.65
C VAL A 59 -0.81 -14.50 4.30
N GLY A 60 -1.84 -15.35 4.23
CA GLY A 60 -2.31 -15.96 3.00
C GLY A 60 -2.70 -14.92 1.95
N LEU A 61 -3.46 -13.90 2.37
CA LEU A 61 -3.86 -12.79 1.50
C LEU A 61 -2.67 -11.97 1.02
N GLY A 62 -1.70 -11.68 1.89
CA GLY A 62 -0.49 -10.96 1.53
C GLY A 62 0.36 -11.71 0.49
N LEU A 63 0.45 -13.04 0.60
CA LEU A 63 1.08 -13.90 -0.40
C LEU A 63 0.30 -13.92 -1.72
N SER A 64 -1.03 -14.01 -1.67
CA SER A 64 -1.88 -13.94 -2.86
C SER A 64 -1.73 -12.61 -3.59
N ILE A 65 -1.78 -11.47 -2.88
CA ILE A 65 -1.55 -10.14 -3.46
C ILE A 65 -0.16 -10.05 -4.09
N THR A 66 0.87 -10.59 -3.43
CA THR A 66 2.23 -10.62 -3.97
C THR A 66 2.31 -11.43 -5.26
N GLY A 67 1.70 -12.61 -5.29
CA GLY A 67 1.64 -13.46 -6.49
C GLY A 67 0.89 -12.78 -7.63
N LEU A 68 -0.25 -12.15 -7.35
CA LEU A 68 -1.01 -11.38 -8.35
C LEU A 68 -0.22 -10.18 -8.87
N SER A 69 0.51 -9.47 -7.99
CA SER A 69 1.41 -8.39 -8.39
C SER A 69 2.53 -8.89 -9.29
N GLY A 70 3.14 -10.04 -8.97
CA GLY A 70 4.17 -10.66 -9.81
C GLY A 70 3.64 -11.06 -11.18
N LEU A 71 2.44 -11.66 -11.25
CA LEU A 71 1.77 -11.97 -12.51
C LEU A 71 1.47 -10.70 -13.32
N ALA A 72 0.90 -9.67 -12.70
CA ALA A 72 0.65 -8.39 -13.35
C ALA A 72 1.96 -7.74 -13.84
N TYR A 73 3.04 -7.84 -13.05
CA TYR A 73 4.35 -7.34 -13.41
C TYR A 73 4.91 -8.05 -14.65
N GLN A 74 4.71 -9.36 -14.79
CA GLN A 74 5.17 -10.12 -15.96
C GLN A 74 4.29 -9.88 -17.19
N LEU A 75 2.98 -9.77 -17.02
CA LEU A 75 2.00 -9.76 -18.11
C LEU A 75 1.59 -8.37 -18.59
N CYS A 76 1.75 -7.32 -17.77
CA CYS A 76 1.28 -5.97 -18.07
C CYS A 76 2.44 -4.95 -18.13
N PRO A 77 3.03 -4.69 -19.32
CA PRO A 77 4.15 -3.76 -19.47
C PRO A 77 3.93 -2.34 -18.89
N PRO A 78 2.73 -1.72 -19.00
CA PRO A 78 2.49 -0.40 -18.39
C PRO A 78 2.57 -0.42 -16.86
N TYR A 79 2.02 -1.47 -16.23
CA TYR A 79 2.12 -1.66 -14.78
C TYR A 79 3.57 -1.91 -14.39
N ARG A 80 4.28 -2.82 -15.09
CA ARG A 80 5.70 -3.10 -14.86
C ARG A 80 6.56 -1.83 -14.86
N LYS A 81 6.39 -0.98 -15.89
CA LYS A 81 7.11 0.29 -16.00
C LYS A 81 6.82 1.21 -14.80
N SER A 82 5.55 1.29 -14.40
CA SER A 82 5.16 2.16 -13.29
C SER A 82 5.62 1.64 -11.93
N ALA A 83 5.55 0.32 -11.73
CA ALA A 83 6.07 -0.35 -10.55
C ALA A 83 7.58 -0.16 -10.43
N ASN A 84 8.35 -0.33 -11.51
CA ASN A 84 9.80 -0.11 -11.48
C ASN A 84 10.18 1.32 -11.14
N TYR A 85 9.45 2.32 -11.65
CA TYR A 85 9.67 3.71 -11.25
C TYR A 85 9.57 3.89 -9.73
N TYR A 86 8.51 3.35 -9.11
CA TYR A 86 8.33 3.40 -7.66
C TYR A 86 9.41 2.60 -6.91
N LEU A 87 9.65 1.35 -7.32
CA LEU A 87 10.57 0.43 -6.67
C LEU A 87 12.01 0.93 -6.77
N GLU A 88 12.41 1.57 -7.86
CA GLU A 88 13.74 2.17 -7.99
C GLU A 88 13.95 3.36 -7.04
N ILE A 89 12.94 4.21 -6.85
CA ILE A 89 13.02 5.35 -5.91
C ILE A 89 13.09 4.85 -4.46
N VAL A 90 12.26 3.88 -4.11
CA VAL A 90 12.08 3.44 -2.72
C VAL A 90 13.05 2.34 -2.34
N LEU A 91 13.21 1.28 -3.15
CA LEU A 91 13.96 0.08 -2.75
C LEU A 91 15.46 0.17 -3.01
N LYS A 92 15.88 0.85 -4.08
CA LYS A 92 17.29 0.94 -4.48
C LYS A 92 18.17 1.57 -3.38
N PRO A 93 17.74 2.64 -2.67
CA PRO A 93 18.56 3.24 -1.60
C PRO A 93 18.55 2.46 -0.29
N LEU A 94 17.54 1.62 -0.05
CA LEU A 94 17.39 0.89 1.21
C LEU A 94 18.40 -0.27 1.32
N ALA A 95 18.65 -0.77 2.52
CA ALA A 95 19.29 -2.07 2.75
C ALA A 95 18.23 -3.18 2.92
N LEU A 96 18.62 -4.45 2.90
CA LEU A 96 17.68 -5.56 3.13
C LEU A 96 16.99 -5.49 4.51
N PRO A 97 17.69 -5.17 5.62
CA PRO A 97 17.03 -5.05 6.92
C PRO A 97 15.98 -3.93 6.98
N ASP A 98 16.08 -2.91 6.13
CA ASP A 98 15.13 -1.79 6.12
C ASP A 98 13.76 -2.18 5.58
N LEU A 99 13.65 -3.31 4.87
CA LEU A 99 12.39 -3.79 4.33
C LEU A 99 11.35 -4.07 5.43
N ILE A 100 11.79 -4.33 6.66
CA ILE A 100 10.88 -4.44 7.80
C ILE A 100 10.13 -3.13 8.06
N TRP A 101 10.81 -1.98 7.93
CA TRP A 101 10.22 -0.66 8.12
C TRP A 101 9.32 -0.28 6.94
N LEU A 102 9.72 -0.65 5.73
CA LEU A 102 8.87 -0.51 4.54
C LEU A 102 7.58 -1.35 4.63
N GLY A 103 7.61 -2.49 5.32
CA GLY A 103 6.41 -3.26 5.62
C GLY A 103 5.57 -2.60 6.71
N LEU A 104 6.17 -2.39 7.88
CA LEU A 104 5.46 -1.99 9.09
C LEU A 104 4.90 -0.57 9.05
N LEU A 105 5.67 0.41 8.57
CA LEU A 105 5.26 1.82 8.62
C LEU A 105 4.00 2.09 7.77
N PRO A 106 3.99 1.81 6.45
CA PRO A 106 2.76 1.97 5.66
C PRO A 106 1.69 0.95 6.06
N GLY A 107 2.05 -0.32 6.27
CA GLY A 107 1.07 -1.37 6.62
C GLY A 107 0.29 -1.10 7.91
N LEU A 108 0.89 -0.40 8.88
CA LEU A 108 0.17 0.04 10.08
C LEU A 108 -0.56 1.37 9.88
N SER A 109 0.11 2.39 9.34
CA SER A 109 -0.44 3.74 9.29
C SER A 109 -1.52 3.92 8.23
N GLU A 110 -1.34 3.32 7.04
CA GLU A 110 -2.32 3.36 5.96
C GLU A 110 -3.54 2.53 6.32
N GLU A 111 -3.37 1.30 6.79
CA GLU A 111 -4.53 0.46 7.16
C GLU A 111 -5.31 1.05 8.33
N LEU A 112 -4.63 1.67 9.32
CA LEU A 112 -5.32 2.42 10.36
C LEU A 112 -6.19 3.54 9.77
N LEU A 113 -5.67 4.34 8.83
CA LEU A 113 -6.44 5.42 8.23
C LEU A 113 -7.57 4.89 7.33
N PHE A 114 -7.27 4.01 6.38
CA PHE A 114 -8.22 3.61 5.35
C PHE A 114 -9.23 2.57 5.85
N ARG A 115 -8.78 1.55 6.60
CA ARG A 115 -9.64 0.42 7.04
C ARG A 115 -10.09 0.60 8.47
N GLY A 116 -9.21 1.16 9.31
CA GLY A 116 -9.50 1.45 10.70
C GLY A 116 -10.48 2.59 10.89
N VAL A 117 -10.36 3.66 10.09
CA VAL A 117 -11.10 4.92 10.29
C VAL A 117 -12.04 5.22 9.14
N MET A 118 -11.54 5.36 7.92
CA MET A 118 -12.33 5.79 6.75
C MET A 118 -13.45 4.79 6.40
N LEU A 119 -13.15 3.49 6.42
CA LEU A 119 -14.13 2.45 6.10
C LEU A 119 -15.33 2.44 7.08
N PRO A 120 -15.14 2.46 8.42
CA PRO A 120 -16.24 2.69 9.36
C PRO A 120 -16.94 4.05 9.20
N ALA A 121 -16.19 5.12 8.96
CA ALA A 121 -16.75 6.47 8.80
C ALA A 121 -17.74 6.58 7.64
N PHE A 122 -17.55 5.77 6.59
CA PHE A 122 -18.42 5.72 5.43
C PHE A 122 -19.48 4.61 5.46
N GLY A 123 -19.59 3.85 6.57
CA GLY A 123 -20.75 2.98 6.80
C GLY A 123 -20.50 1.48 6.70
N LEU A 124 -19.25 1.02 6.55
CA LEU A 124 -18.92 -0.42 6.46
C LEU A 124 -19.71 -1.17 5.38
N ASP A 125 -19.81 -0.60 4.18
CA ASP A 125 -20.49 -1.21 3.05
C ASP A 125 -19.61 -1.21 1.79
N ASP A 126 -20.16 -1.72 0.67
CA ASP A 126 -19.46 -1.77 -0.60
C ASP A 126 -19.04 -0.38 -1.10
N ALA A 127 -19.86 0.66 -0.85
CA ALA A 127 -19.54 2.02 -1.24
C ALA A 127 -18.33 2.55 -0.45
N ALA A 128 -18.28 2.28 0.86
CA ALA A 128 -17.14 2.62 1.71
C ALA A 128 -15.86 1.89 1.28
N VAL A 129 -15.96 0.61 0.87
CA VAL A 129 -14.82 -0.14 0.31
C VAL A 129 -14.34 0.51 -1.00
N ILE A 130 -15.25 0.86 -1.91
CA ILE A 130 -14.90 1.48 -3.18
C ILE A 130 -14.22 2.84 -2.97
N VAL A 131 -14.79 3.70 -2.13
CA VAL A 131 -14.25 5.03 -1.83
C VAL A 131 -12.87 4.91 -1.19
N SER A 132 -12.73 4.08 -0.14
CA SER A 132 -11.44 3.89 0.53
C SER A 132 -10.38 3.28 -0.39
N GLY A 133 -10.76 2.34 -1.26
CA GLY A 133 -9.88 1.75 -2.27
C GLY A 133 -9.41 2.77 -3.31
N LEU A 134 -10.29 3.64 -3.80
CA LEU A 134 -9.93 4.73 -4.72
C LEU A 134 -8.99 5.73 -4.05
N CYS A 135 -9.29 6.17 -2.84
CA CYS A 135 -8.41 7.06 -2.08
C CYS A 135 -7.04 6.44 -1.83
N PHE A 136 -6.99 5.14 -1.52
CA PHE A 136 -5.75 4.38 -1.37
C PHE A 136 -4.95 4.36 -2.68
N GLY A 137 -5.59 4.10 -3.82
CA GLY A 137 -4.93 4.17 -5.12
C GLY A 137 -4.36 5.55 -5.42
N VAL A 138 -5.14 6.61 -5.20
CA VAL A 138 -4.71 8.01 -5.44
C VAL A 138 -3.53 8.40 -4.56
N LEU A 139 -3.46 7.91 -3.31
CA LEU A 139 -2.31 8.13 -2.43
C LEU A 139 -0.99 7.65 -3.06
N HIS A 140 -1.03 6.63 -3.93
CA HIS A 140 0.13 6.04 -4.58
C HIS A 140 0.53 6.73 -5.90
N LEU A 141 -0.12 7.85 -6.24
CA LEU A 141 0.23 8.63 -7.43
C LEU A 141 1.57 9.36 -7.21
N SER A 142 2.64 8.80 -7.78
CA SER A 142 4.02 9.30 -7.66
C SER A 142 4.50 10.10 -8.89
N GLY A 143 3.61 10.37 -9.84
CA GLY A 143 3.87 11.16 -11.04
C GLY A 143 2.76 11.02 -12.08
N SER A 144 2.66 11.95 -13.03
CA SER A 144 1.57 11.99 -14.02
C SER A 144 1.49 10.77 -14.94
N GLN A 145 2.58 10.00 -15.06
CA GLN A 145 2.65 8.78 -15.88
C GLN A 145 2.40 7.50 -15.09
N GLN A 146 2.22 7.57 -13.76
CA GLN A 146 2.18 6.41 -12.85
C GLN A 146 0.75 5.88 -12.59
N TRP A 147 -0.22 6.27 -13.42
CA TRP A 147 -1.60 5.79 -13.33
C TRP A 147 -1.77 4.26 -13.36
N PRO A 148 -0.98 3.47 -14.13
CA PRO A 148 -1.05 2.01 -14.05
C PRO A 148 -0.80 1.47 -12.63
N TYR A 149 0.10 2.10 -11.88
CA TYR A 149 0.35 1.74 -10.48
C TYR A 149 -0.79 2.19 -9.56
N VAL A 150 -1.39 3.37 -9.81
CA VAL A 150 -2.60 3.84 -9.09
C VAL A 150 -3.78 2.86 -9.26
N ILE A 151 -4.00 2.35 -10.47
CA ILE A 151 -5.04 1.36 -10.75
C ILE A 151 -4.77 0.07 -9.96
N TRP A 152 -3.52 -0.41 -9.99
CA TRP A 152 -3.13 -1.59 -9.21
C TRP A 152 -3.30 -1.36 -7.70
N ALA A 153 -2.82 -0.23 -7.17
CA ALA A 153 -2.99 0.15 -5.77
C ALA A 153 -4.47 0.27 -5.39
N THR A 154 -5.33 0.75 -6.28
CA THR A 154 -6.79 0.74 -6.09
C THR A 154 -7.31 -0.68 -5.92
N ILE A 155 -6.93 -1.60 -6.81
CA ILE A 155 -7.35 -3.01 -6.73
C ILE A 155 -6.90 -3.64 -5.41
N VAL A 156 -5.63 -3.45 -5.03
CA VAL A 156 -5.12 -3.89 -3.72
C VAL A 156 -5.93 -3.26 -2.60
N GLY A 157 -6.24 -1.97 -2.71
CA GLY A 157 -7.03 -1.26 -1.73
C GLY A 157 -8.45 -1.81 -1.58
N LEU A 158 -9.10 -2.23 -2.67
CA LEU A 158 -10.38 -2.92 -2.64
C LEU A 158 -10.26 -4.28 -1.95
N ILE A 159 -9.23 -5.06 -2.27
CA ILE A 159 -8.97 -6.37 -1.64
C ILE A 159 -8.79 -6.22 -0.12
N LEU A 160 -8.00 -5.24 0.32
CA LEU A 160 -7.79 -4.96 1.74
C LEU A 160 -9.05 -4.39 2.42
N GLY A 161 -9.83 -3.57 1.71
CA GLY A 161 -11.12 -3.08 2.20
C GLY A 161 -12.13 -4.22 2.44
N TYR A 162 -12.26 -5.14 1.47
CA TYR A 162 -13.12 -6.32 1.62
C TYR A 162 -12.62 -7.30 2.68
N SER A 163 -11.31 -7.49 2.83
CA SER A 163 -10.77 -8.34 3.88
C SER A 163 -11.09 -7.79 5.27
N ALA A 164 -11.03 -6.47 5.45
CA ALA A 164 -11.45 -5.78 6.67
C ALA A 164 -12.96 -5.93 6.91
N LEU A 165 -13.77 -5.68 5.88
CA LEU A 165 -15.24 -5.77 5.96
C LEU A 165 -15.73 -7.17 6.33
N PHE A 166 -15.18 -8.22 5.69
CA PHE A 166 -15.62 -9.60 5.93
C PHE A 166 -15.07 -10.20 7.23
N SER A 167 -13.87 -9.82 7.65
CA SER A 167 -13.30 -10.30 8.91
C SER A 167 -13.81 -9.52 10.12
N GLY A 168 -14.25 -8.26 9.93
CA GLY A 168 -14.55 -7.34 11.02
C GLY A 168 -13.33 -7.00 11.88
N ASN A 169 -12.12 -7.26 11.39
CA ASN A 169 -10.88 -7.17 12.15
C ASN A 169 -9.79 -6.49 11.32
N LEU A 170 -9.24 -5.41 11.87
CA LEU A 170 -8.16 -4.64 11.25
C LEU A 170 -6.85 -5.44 11.17
N LEU A 171 -6.70 -6.52 11.96
CA LEU A 171 -5.52 -7.38 11.91
C LEU A 171 -5.29 -7.99 10.51
N VAL A 172 -6.35 -8.44 9.83
CA VAL A 172 -6.25 -9.10 8.52
C VAL A 172 -5.61 -8.18 7.47
N PRO A 173 -6.14 -6.98 7.18
CA PRO A 173 -5.54 -6.09 6.18
C PRO A 173 -4.15 -5.59 6.60
N ILE A 174 -3.89 -5.33 7.89
CA ILE A 174 -2.56 -4.94 8.38
C ILE A 174 -1.53 -6.01 8.02
N ILE A 175 -1.80 -7.26 8.39
CA ILE A 175 -0.85 -8.35 8.17
C ILE A 175 -0.68 -8.60 6.67
N ALA A 176 -1.77 -8.57 5.89
CA ALA A 176 -1.70 -8.72 4.45
C ALA A 176 -0.82 -7.66 3.80
N HIS A 177 -1.02 -6.38 4.14
CA HIS A 177 -0.25 -5.28 3.59
C HIS A 177 1.23 -5.36 4.00
N VAL A 178 1.52 -5.57 5.30
CA VAL A 178 2.91 -5.73 5.79
C VAL A 178 3.62 -6.88 5.05
N PHE A 179 2.98 -8.04 4.92
CA PHE A 179 3.54 -9.18 4.21
C PHE A 179 3.75 -8.90 2.72
N THR A 180 2.77 -8.30 2.05
CA THR A 180 2.90 -7.90 0.64
C THR A 180 4.12 -7.01 0.45
N ASN A 181 4.28 -5.96 1.24
CA ASN A 181 5.40 -5.03 1.09
C ASN A 181 6.74 -5.70 1.35
N ILE A 182 6.86 -6.51 2.41
CA ILE A 182 8.11 -7.20 2.74
C ILE A 182 8.48 -8.21 1.65
N VAL A 183 7.56 -9.11 1.30
CA VAL A 183 7.86 -10.23 0.37
C VAL A 183 8.10 -9.70 -1.03
N SER A 184 7.24 -8.81 -1.53
CA SER A 184 7.39 -8.25 -2.87
C SER A 184 8.70 -7.46 -3.00
N SER A 185 9.03 -6.63 -2.01
CA SER A 185 10.26 -5.84 -2.02
C SER A 185 11.50 -6.71 -1.90
N TYR A 186 11.46 -7.77 -1.09
CA TYR A 186 12.54 -8.74 -0.98
C TYR A 186 12.79 -9.42 -2.33
N LEU A 187 11.75 -9.96 -2.96
CA LEU A 187 11.83 -10.64 -4.25
C LEU A 187 12.40 -9.73 -5.34
N TRP A 188 11.96 -8.46 -5.39
CA TRP A 188 12.51 -7.47 -6.31
C TRP A 188 14.00 -7.22 -6.08
N LYS A 189 14.40 -7.05 -4.82
CA LYS A 189 15.79 -6.75 -4.45
C LYS A 189 16.78 -7.87 -4.76
N VAL A 190 16.32 -9.12 -4.73
CA VAL A 190 17.13 -10.29 -5.09
C VAL A 190 16.99 -10.73 -6.55
N GLY A 191 16.29 -9.94 -7.38
CA GLY A 191 16.12 -10.21 -8.80
C GLY A 191 15.21 -11.39 -9.14
N ARG A 192 14.20 -11.68 -8.29
CA ARG A 192 13.25 -12.80 -8.43
C ARG A 192 11.79 -12.32 -8.45
N TYR A 193 11.53 -11.14 -9.02
CA TYR A 193 10.20 -10.54 -9.09
C TYR A 193 9.39 -11.04 -10.30
#